data_AF-A0A3A8HA37-F1
#
_entry.id   AF-A0A3A8HA37-F1
#
_cell.length_a   1.000
_cell.length_b   1.000
_cell.length_c   1.000
_cell.angle_alpha   90.00
_cell.angle_beta   90.00
_cell.angle_gamma   90.00
#
_symmetry.space_group_name_H-M   'P 1'
#
loop_
_entity.id
_entity.type
_entity.pdbx_description
1 polymer ?
#
loop_
_entity_poly.entity_id
_entity_poly.type
_entity_poly.pdbx_seq_one_letter_code
_entity_poly.pdbx_strand_id
1 'polypeptide(L)'
;MPLREFHQVPVPQVLDFLDTLQRDERREALRKPGRWRTLVFSGLIVTCLVLCLVYPEPVSQFAGFMAVWLGCALAIIRHSLYSPRFGGRVNPFVGFELCTRRPELVAVLLRRLQRDLPADGTVSLKLRPEPIPTGPGSPEPPADMPDTPTWTKVDAWLELKTRLADGAHLRLGIQEKRRCQVRERPAPTKPNRLKLKYRDVLYVELALRVKARRHPELAALTEAEARRCVRLPDGVTFRRLRVSADALRLQVHVREPWCARLPKGLTHGGDGKLVPQEAAFWRTRMSRLDLSRVLTGLLLSLYQMLHVARHPLPPLPPPEPAPAPLAKPERGRKKRRGRRAV
;
A
#
# COMPACT_ATOMS: atom_id res chain seq x y z
N MET A 1 16.56 -6.98 -1.96
CA MET A 1 16.17 -7.91 -3.04
C MET A 1 16.31 -7.25 -4.41
N PRO A 2 16.85 -7.95 -5.41
CA PRO A 2 16.96 -7.44 -6.78
C PRO A 2 15.58 -7.23 -7.42
N LEU A 3 15.52 -6.32 -8.39
CA LEU A 3 14.36 -6.15 -9.27
C LEU A 3 14.20 -7.41 -10.12
N ARG A 4 13.01 -8.01 -10.16
CA ARG A 4 12.72 -9.16 -11.03
C ARG A 4 12.03 -8.69 -12.30
N GLU A 5 12.55 -9.11 -13.45
CA GLU A 5 12.04 -8.70 -14.76
C GLU A 5 11.59 -9.92 -15.56
N PHE A 6 10.38 -9.85 -16.10
CA PHE A 6 9.79 -10.80 -17.02
C PHE A 6 9.45 -10.06 -18.30
N HIS A 7 9.85 -10.61 -19.43
CA HIS A 7 9.59 -10.03 -20.75
C HIS A 7 8.71 -10.98 -21.54
N GLN A 8 7.52 -10.52 -21.93
CA GLN A 8 6.59 -11.25 -22.79
C GLN A 8 6.29 -12.69 -22.32
N VAL A 9 6.01 -12.85 -21.03
CA VAL A 9 5.72 -14.16 -20.44
C VAL A 9 4.20 -14.39 -20.40
N PRO A 10 3.71 -15.62 -20.65
CA PRO A 10 2.30 -15.96 -20.47
C PRO A 10 1.83 -15.69 -19.04
N VAL A 11 0.61 -15.16 -18.89
CA VAL A 11 0.03 -14.81 -17.58
C VAL A 11 0.04 -15.97 -16.58
N PRO A 12 -0.32 -17.22 -16.95
CA PRO A 12 -0.33 -18.34 -16.00
C PRO A 12 1.04 -18.57 -15.35
N GLN A 13 2.12 -18.50 -16.12
CA GLN A 13 3.49 -18.69 -15.59
C GLN A 13 3.88 -17.59 -14.61
N VAL A 14 3.49 -16.33 -14.90
CA VAL A 14 3.72 -15.22 -13.98
C VAL A 14 2.91 -15.39 -12.70
N LEU A 15 1.66 -15.86 -12.79
CA LEU A 15 0.83 -16.15 -11.62
C LEU A 15 1.42 -17.27 -10.76
N ASP A 16 1.89 -18.36 -11.37
CA ASP A 16 2.54 -19.46 -10.66
C ASP A 16 3.78 -18.98 -9.92
N PHE A 17 4.60 -18.13 -10.57
CA PHE A 17 5.75 -17.51 -9.94
C PHE A 17 5.39 -16.59 -8.76
N LEU A 18 4.32 -15.81 -8.88
CA LEU A 18 3.86 -14.95 -7.78
C LEU A 18 3.33 -15.78 -6.61
N ASP A 19 2.65 -16.90 -6.89
CA ASP A 19 2.14 -17.81 -5.88
C ASP A 19 3.29 -18.57 -5.19
N THR A 20 4.38 -18.93 -5.88
CA THR A 20 5.59 -19.51 -5.23
C THR A 20 6.27 -18.49 -4.32
N LEU A 21 6.47 -17.25 -4.79
CA LEU A 21 7.03 -16.18 -3.95
C LEU A 21 6.23 -15.99 -2.65
N GLN A 22 4.90 -15.92 -2.75
CA GLN A 22 4.05 -15.77 -1.56
C GLN A 22 4.17 -16.94 -0.59
N ARG A 23 4.25 -18.17 -1.11
CA ARG A 23 4.42 -19.37 -0.27
C ARG A 23 5.76 -19.37 0.44
N ASP A 24 6.83 -18.99 -0.25
CA ASP A 24 8.17 -18.94 0.31
C ASP A 24 8.29 -17.84 1.36
N GLU A 25 7.79 -16.63 1.09
CA GLU A 25 7.71 -15.54 2.06
C GLU A 25 6.89 -15.93 3.29
N ARG A 26 5.76 -16.65 3.10
CA ARG A 26 4.94 -17.17 4.19
C ARG A 26 5.72 -18.19 5.04
N ARG A 27 6.45 -19.10 4.40
CA ARG A 27 7.30 -20.08 5.09
C ARG A 27 8.41 -19.40 5.87
N GLU A 28 9.07 -18.40 5.29
CA GLU A 28 10.12 -17.63 5.97
C GLU A 28 9.59 -16.83 7.16
N ALA A 29 8.46 -16.15 7.00
CA ALA A 29 7.82 -15.39 8.07
C ALA A 29 7.45 -16.30 9.27
N LEU A 30 6.98 -17.52 9.01
CA LEU A 30 6.69 -18.51 10.04
C LEU A 30 7.95 -19.14 10.66
N ARG A 31 9.05 -19.26 9.91
CA ARG A 31 10.32 -19.86 10.40
C ARG A 31 11.16 -18.91 11.25
N LYS A 32 11.17 -17.61 10.96
CA LYS A 32 12.01 -16.59 11.63
C LYS A 32 11.86 -16.51 13.16
N PRO A 33 10.65 -16.56 13.76
CA PRO A 33 10.52 -16.45 15.23
C PRO A 33 10.89 -17.75 15.97
N GLY A 34 10.95 -18.90 15.29
CA GLY A 34 11.18 -20.21 15.92
C GLY A 34 12.64 -20.64 15.98
N ARG A 35 13.43 -20.40 14.92
CA ARG A 35 14.80 -20.93 14.79
C ARG A 35 15.76 -20.48 15.89
N TRP A 36 15.74 -19.20 16.25
CA TRP A 36 16.58 -18.70 17.33
C TRP A 36 16.17 -19.25 18.69
N ARG A 37 14.86 -19.46 18.91
CA ARG A 37 14.37 -20.08 20.14
C ARG A 37 14.81 -21.53 20.24
N THR A 38 14.62 -22.31 19.19
CA THR A 38 15.00 -23.73 19.19
C THR A 38 16.51 -23.91 19.35
N LEU A 39 17.34 -23.08 18.71
CA LEU A 39 18.80 -23.15 18.83
C LEU A 39 19.30 -22.77 20.23
N VAL A 40 18.71 -21.74 20.85
CA VAL A 40 19.09 -21.34 22.22
C VAL A 40 18.65 -22.39 23.24
N PHE A 41 17.43 -22.93 23.13
CA PHE A 41 16.97 -24.00 24.02
C PHE A 41 17.73 -25.31 23.82
N SER A 42 18.01 -25.71 22.57
CA SER A 42 18.80 -26.92 22.31
C SER A 42 20.23 -26.78 22.80
N GLY A 43 20.85 -25.61 22.59
CA GLY A 43 22.19 -25.32 23.11
C GLY A 43 22.23 -25.38 24.63
N LEU A 44 21.25 -24.80 25.31
CA LEU A 44 21.13 -24.86 26.77
C LEU A 44 20.99 -26.30 27.28
N ILE A 45 20.14 -27.11 26.65
CA ILE A 45 19.93 -28.52 27.02
C ILE A 45 21.24 -29.31 26.87
N VAL A 46 21.96 -29.14 25.76
CA VAL A 46 23.24 -29.81 25.52
C VAL A 46 24.28 -29.39 26.57
N THR A 47 24.39 -28.10 26.87
CA THR A 47 25.32 -27.61 27.91
C THR A 47 24.98 -28.18 29.30
N CYS A 48 23.70 -28.28 29.65
CA CYS A 48 23.28 -28.92 30.91
C CYS A 48 23.69 -30.39 30.96
N LEU A 49 23.48 -31.12 29.85
CA LEU A 49 23.78 -32.54 29.75
C LEU A 49 25.29 -32.82 29.90
N VAL A 50 26.13 -31.97 29.28
CA VAL A 50 27.59 -32.06 29.41
C VAL A 50 28.03 -31.78 30.84
N LEU A 51 27.47 -30.75 31.50
CA LEU A 51 27.80 -30.42 32.89
C LEU A 51 27.43 -31.56 33.87
N CYS A 52 26.30 -32.24 33.65
CA CYS A 52 25.90 -33.40 34.46
C CYS A 52 26.83 -34.62 34.30
N LEU A 53 27.47 -34.78 33.15
CA LEU A 53 28.37 -35.91 32.87
C LEU A 53 29.79 -35.69 33.40
N VAL A 54 30.26 -34.43 33.48
CA VAL A 54 31.64 -34.11 33.86
C VAL A 54 31.85 -34.01 35.37
N TYR A 55 30.80 -33.70 36.15
CA TYR A 55 30.92 -33.46 37.60
C TYR A 55 29.99 -34.39 38.42
N PRO A 56 30.50 -35.54 38.90
CA PRO A 56 29.68 -36.53 39.63
C PRO A 56 29.40 -36.18 41.10
N GLU A 57 30.00 -35.13 41.64
CA GLU A 57 29.84 -34.78 43.07
C GLU A 57 28.52 -34.03 43.36
N PRO A 58 27.83 -34.35 44.47
CA PRO A 58 26.47 -33.83 44.73
C PRO A 58 26.43 -32.31 44.93
N VAL A 59 27.50 -31.69 45.44
CA VAL A 59 27.55 -30.24 45.68
C VAL A 59 27.72 -29.46 44.37
N SER A 60 28.51 -29.99 43.43
CA SER A 60 28.67 -29.39 42.10
C SER A 60 27.42 -29.54 41.23
N GLN A 61 26.60 -30.57 41.47
CA GLN A 61 25.30 -30.74 40.83
C GLN A 61 24.30 -29.64 41.22
N PHE A 62 24.19 -29.29 42.50
CA PHE A 62 23.31 -28.19 42.95
C PHE A 62 23.77 -26.83 42.38
N ALA A 63 25.08 -26.56 42.39
CA ALA A 63 25.63 -25.33 41.81
C ALA A 63 25.37 -25.26 40.30
N GLY A 64 25.54 -26.37 39.57
CA GLY A 64 25.21 -26.48 38.16
C GLY A 64 23.73 -26.22 37.89
N PHE A 65 22.83 -26.81 38.68
CA PHE A 65 21.39 -26.60 38.53
C PHE A 65 20.98 -25.14 38.76
N MET A 66 21.56 -24.49 39.78
CA MET A 66 21.30 -23.07 40.06
C MET A 66 21.86 -22.15 38.98
N ALA A 67 23.03 -22.46 38.42
CA ALA A 67 23.59 -21.71 37.29
C ALA A 67 22.71 -21.82 36.03
N VAL A 68 22.10 -22.99 35.79
CA VAL A 68 21.15 -23.20 34.69
C VAL A 68 19.87 -22.39 34.91
N TRP A 69 19.30 -22.41 36.11
CA TRP A 69 18.11 -21.61 36.42
C TRP A 69 18.37 -20.11 36.35
N LEU A 70 19.53 -19.65 36.83
CA LEU A 70 19.94 -18.26 36.69
C LEU A 70 20.17 -17.89 35.22
N GLY A 71 20.79 -18.77 34.44
CA GLY A 71 20.93 -18.63 32.99
C GLY A 71 19.57 -18.57 32.29
N CYS A 72 18.61 -19.40 32.68
CA CYS A 72 17.23 -19.37 32.19
C CYS A 72 16.53 -18.07 32.60
N ALA A 73 16.67 -17.63 33.85
CA ALA A 73 16.07 -16.39 34.34
C ALA A 73 16.64 -15.18 33.61
N LEU A 74 17.96 -15.10 33.42
CA LEU A 74 18.62 -14.05 32.65
C LEU A 74 18.26 -14.13 31.16
N ALA A 75 18.11 -15.32 30.59
CA ALA A 75 17.62 -15.50 29.22
C ALA A 75 16.15 -15.08 29.09
N ILE A 76 15.31 -15.35 30.09
CA ILE A 76 13.91 -14.91 30.15
C ILE A 76 13.83 -13.40 30.34
N ILE A 77 14.67 -12.79 31.18
CA ILE A 77 14.73 -11.34 31.42
C ILE A 77 15.30 -10.62 30.20
N ARG A 78 16.41 -11.09 29.63
CA ARG A 78 16.92 -10.60 28.34
C ARG A 78 15.86 -10.80 27.27
N HIS A 79 15.20 -11.95 27.20
CA HIS A 79 14.07 -12.17 26.29
C HIS A 79 12.79 -11.44 26.71
N SER A 80 12.65 -10.85 27.89
CA SER A 80 11.48 -10.05 28.29
C SER A 80 11.69 -8.59 27.94
N LEU A 81 12.94 -8.12 28.10
CA LEU A 81 13.47 -6.81 27.69
C LEU A 81 13.63 -6.70 26.18
N TYR A 82 14.14 -7.74 25.53
CA TYR A 82 14.14 -7.92 24.08
C TYR A 82 12.86 -8.60 23.58
N SER A 83 11.99 -9.11 24.48
CA SER A 83 10.64 -9.48 24.04
C SER A 83 9.98 -8.18 23.68
N PRO A 84 9.30 -8.15 22.55
CA PRO A 84 8.67 -6.93 22.11
C PRO A 84 7.44 -6.46 22.92
N ARG A 85 7.32 -6.86 24.21
CA ARG A 85 6.44 -6.23 25.19
C ARG A 85 6.98 -4.86 25.62
N PHE A 86 8.30 -4.64 25.63
CA PHE A 86 8.90 -3.37 26.05
C PHE A 86 9.57 -2.55 24.92
N GLY A 87 9.99 -3.18 23.82
CA GLY A 87 10.41 -2.51 22.58
C GLY A 87 9.46 -2.85 21.45
N GLY A 88 8.67 -1.87 20.98
CA GLY A 88 7.50 -2.04 20.12
C GLY A 88 7.55 -3.18 19.09
N ARG A 89 6.75 -4.24 19.30
CA ARG A 89 6.54 -5.32 18.34
C ARG A 89 5.86 -4.76 17.09
N VAL A 90 6.57 -4.80 15.96
CA VAL A 90 5.92 -4.94 14.65
C VAL A 90 5.30 -6.34 14.66
N ASN A 91 3.97 -6.41 14.84
CA ASN A 91 3.20 -7.65 14.89
C ASN A 91 3.58 -8.55 13.67
N PRO A 92 3.84 -9.87 13.81
CA PRO A 92 4.33 -10.72 12.71
C PRO A 92 3.46 -10.66 11.44
N PHE A 93 2.16 -10.42 11.60
CA PHE A 93 1.25 -10.15 10.48
C PHE A 93 1.59 -8.87 9.70
N VAL A 94 2.23 -7.89 10.33
CA VAL A 94 2.74 -6.67 9.67
C VAL A 94 3.94 -7.00 8.81
N GLY A 95 4.89 -7.79 9.30
CA GLY A 95 6.03 -8.23 8.51
C GLY A 95 5.59 -9.04 7.30
N PHE A 96 4.66 -9.99 7.53
CA PHE A 96 4.05 -10.78 6.47
C PHE A 96 3.31 -9.91 5.44
N GLU A 97 2.40 -9.03 5.88
CA GLU A 97 1.66 -8.13 4.98
C GLU A 97 2.60 -7.23 4.17
N LEU A 98 3.69 -6.75 4.77
CA LEU A 98 4.65 -5.88 4.07
C LEU A 98 5.44 -6.61 2.97
N CYS A 99 5.76 -7.89 3.17
CA CYS A 99 6.39 -8.74 2.17
C CYS A 99 5.39 -9.13 1.07
N THR A 100 4.19 -9.58 1.44
CA THR A 100 3.26 -10.17 0.47
C THR A 100 2.42 -9.16 -0.29
N ARG A 101 2.23 -7.93 0.22
CA ARG A 101 1.28 -6.97 -0.39
C ARG A 101 1.60 -6.62 -1.85
N ARG A 102 2.88 -6.50 -2.22
CA ARG A 102 3.27 -6.15 -3.61
C ARG A 102 3.01 -7.32 -4.57
N PRO A 103 3.51 -8.55 -4.34
CA PRO A 103 3.20 -9.68 -5.22
C PRO A 103 1.72 -10.06 -5.22
N GLU A 104 1.03 -9.96 -4.08
CA GLU A 104 -0.42 -10.21 -4.00
C GLU A 104 -1.22 -9.25 -4.86
N LEU A 105 -0.89 -7.96 -4.82
CA LEU A 105 -1.56 -6.98 -5.65
C LEU A 105 -1.38 -7.30 -7.14
N VAL A 106 -0.17 -7.63 -7.57
CA VAL A 106 0.10 -7.99 -8.96
C VAL A 106 -0.68 -9.24 -9.35
N ALA A 107 -0.71 -10.28 -8.50
CA ALA A 107 -1.48 -11.50 -8.78
C ALA A 107 -2.98 -11.21 -8.93
N VAL A 108 -3.56 -10.38 -8.05
CA VAL A 108 -4.97 -9.99 -8.15
C VAL A 108 -5.24 -9.18 -9.43
N LEU A 109 -4.36 -8.26 -9.80
CA LEU A 109 -4.50 -7.48 -11.03
C LEU A 109 -4.41 -8.34 -12.27
N LEU A 110 -3.41 -9.23 -12.35
CA LEU A 110 -3.22 -10.13 -13.47
C LEU A 110 -4.41 -11.06 -13.66
N ARG A 111 -4.97 -11.62 -12.57
CA ARG A 111 -6.19 -12.45 -12.62
C ARG A 111 -7.41 -11.67 -13.15
N ARG A 112 -7.52 -10.38 -12.85
CA ARG A 112 -8.59 -9.52 -13.40
C ARG A 112 -8.33 -9.21 -14.87
N LEU A 113 -7.10 -8.86 -15.20
CA LEU A 113 -6.66 -8.48 -16.53
C LEU A 113 -6.68 -9.65 -17.51
N GLN A 114 -6.51 -10.89 -17.04
CA GLN A 114 -6.54 -12.10 -17.86
C GLN A 114 -7.81 -12.22 -18.71
N ARG A 115 -8.94 -11.65 -18.24
CA ARG A 115 -10.20 -11.62 -18.98
C ARG A 115 -10.18 -10.67 -20.19
N ASP A 116 -9.34 -9.65 -20.14
CA ASP A 116 -9.20 -8.63 -21.19
C ASP A 116 -8.02 -8.93 -22.14
N LEU A 117 -7.25 -9.98 -21.86
CA LEU A 117 -6.10 -10.41 -22.66
C LEU A 117 -6.54 -11.41 -23.74
N PRO A 118 -5.84 -11.46 -24.89
CA PRO A 118 -6.04 -12.54 -25.85
C PRO A 118 -5.64 -13.89 -25.23
N ALA A 119 -6.09 -15.01 -25.82
CA ALA A 119 -5.82 -16.36 -25.32
C ALA A 119 -4.30 -16.62 -25.10
N ASP A 120 -3.48 -16.16 -26.03
CA ASP A 120 -2.00 -16.24 -25.97
C ASP A 120 -1.37 -14.94 -25.43
N GLY A 121 -2.10 -14.20 -24.59
CA GLY A 121 -1.69 -12.91 -24.07
C GLY A 121 -0.43 -12.98 -23.22
N THR A 122 0.61 -12.29 -23.67
CA THR A 122 1.87 -12.16 -22.92
C THR A 122 1.93 -10.85 -22.14
N VAL A 123 2.62 -10.88 -21.01
CA VAL A 123 2.83 -9.72 -20.13
C VAL A 123 4.32 -9.49 -19.92
N SER A 124 4.74 -8.22 -19.93
CA SER A 124 6.04 -7.81 -19.42
C SER A 124 5.87 -7.22 -18.02
N LEU A 125 6.57 -7.76 -17.03
CA LEU A 125 6.46 -7.39 -15.62
C LEU A 125 7.83 -7.09 -15.04
N LYS A 126 8.03 -5.88 -14.52
CA LYS A 126 9.13 -5.56 -13.61
C LYS A 126 8.55 -5.41 -12.21
N LEU A 127 8.98 -6.27 -11.28
CA LEU A 127 8.47 -6.31 -9.92
C LEU A 127 9.62 -6.36 -8.91
N ARG A 128 9.56 -5.49 -7.92
CA ARG A 128 10.33 -5.60 -6.68
C ARG A 128 9.38 -6.09 -5.56
N PRO A 129 9.45 -7.37 -5.14
CA PRO A 129 8.51 -7.94 -4.16
C PRO A 129 8.58 -7.24 -2.80
N GLU A 130 9.79 -6.96 -2.31
CA GLU A 130 10.00 -6.37 -1.00
C GLU A 130 10.30 -4.86 -1.07
N PRO A 131 9.90 -4.06 -0.06
CA PRO A 131 10.35 -2.67 0.04
C PRO A 131 11.86 -2.59 0.21
N ILE A 132 12.46 -1.50 -0.30
CA ILE A 132 13.89 -1.22 -0.08
C ILE A 132 14.11 -1.06 1.45
N PRO A 133 15.16 -1.68 2.04
CA PRO A 133 15.52 -1.45 3.44
C PRO A 133 15.63 0.05 3.73
N THR A 134 15.03 0.51 4.82
CA THR A 134 14.97 1.94 5.20
C THR A 134 14.28 2.89 4.18
N GLY A 135 13.69 2.34 3.11
CA GLY A 135 13.02 3.05 2.03
C GLY A 135 11.50 3.15 2.19
N PRO A 136 10.78 3.76 1.24
CA PRO A 136 9.32 3.83 1.27
C PRO A 136 8.69 2.44 1.43
N GLY A 137 7.67 2.34 2.28
CA GLY A 137 7.02 1.08 2.58
C GLY A 137 7.78 0.15 3.54
N SER A 138 9.03 0.48 3.93
CA SER A 138 9.78 -0.26 4.95
C SER A 138 9.36 0.17 6.35
N PRO A 139 9.25 -0.75 7.33
CA PRO A 139 9.01 -0.40 8.73
C PRO A 139 10.25 0.21 9.40
N GLU A 140 11.42 0.05 8.78
CA GLU A 140 12.68 0.55 9.31
C GLU A 140 12.82 2.06 9.05
N PRO A 141 13.36 2.81 10.03
CA PRO A 141 13.68 4.21 9.81
C PRO A 141 14.78 4.35 8.74
N PRO A 142 14.83 5.48 8.02
CA PRO A 142 15.95 5.81 7.13
C PRO A 142 17.27 5.73 7.91
N ALA A 143 18.19 4.83 7.53
CA ALA A 143 19.52 4.74 8.15
C ALA A 143 20.40 5.93 7.74
N ASP A 144 20.36 6.28 6.45
CA ASP A 144 21.12 7.40 5.92
C ASP A 144 20.31 8.69 6.04
N MET A 145 20.84 9.64 6.82
CA MET A 145 20.37 11.02 6.87
C MET A 145 21.29 11.88 6.02
N PRO A 146 20.84 12.38 4.86
CA PRO A 146 21.59 13.39 4.13
C PRO A 146 21.66 14.68 4.95
N ASP A 147 22.68 15.51 4.70
CA ASP A 147 22.89 16.79 5.41
C ASP A 147 21.71 17.77 5.26
N THR A 148 20.84 17.54 4.28
CA THR A 148 19.63 18.34 4.08
C THR A 148 18.53 17.98 5.09
N PRO A 149 17.84 18.97 5.70
CA PRO A 149 16.80 18.72 6.70
C PRO A 149 15.53 18.06 6.12
N THR A 150 15.38 18.03 4.80
CA THR A 150 14.29 17.35 4.10
C THR A 150 14.82 16.64 2.87
N TRP A 151 14.50 15.35 2.73
CA TRP A 151 14.87 14.55 1.57
C TRP A 151 13.74 13.62 1.15
N THR A 152 13.83 13.10 -0.07
CA THR A 152 12.83 12.18 -0.63
C THR A 152 13.51 10.94 -1.18
N LYS A 153 13.08 9.75 -0.73
CA LYS A 153 13.45 8.45 -1.32
C LYS A 153 12.33 7.97 -2.24
N VAL A 154 12.68 7.41 -3.40
CA VAL A 154 11.72 6.91 -4.39
C VAL A 154 11.99 5.43 -4.67
N ASP A 155 10.94 4.62 -4.69
CA ASP A 155 10.97 3.19 -4.97
C ASP A 155 9.97 2.89 -6.10
N ALA A 156 10.46 2.83 -7.34
CA ALA A 156 9.70 2.30 -8.47
C ALA A 156 9.72 0.77 -8.38
N TRP A 157 8.63 0.17 -7.89
CA TRP A 157 8.58 -1.25 -7.57
C TRP A 157 7.71 -2.07 -8.53
N LEU A 158 6.87 -1.44 -9.35
CA LEU A 158 6.08 -2.13 -10.38
C LEU A 158 6.12 -1.39 -11.72
N GLU A 159 6.40 -2.14 -12.77
CA GLU A 159 6.07 -1.77 -14.14
C GLU A 159 5.43 -2.98 -14.84
N LEU A 160 4.16 -2.86 -15.19
CA LEU A 160 3.38 -3.87 -15.90
C LEU A 160 3.06 -3.33 -17.30
N LYS A 161 3.39 -4.09 -18.34
CA LYS A 161 3.07 -3.78 -19.73
C LYS A 161 2.39 -4.97 -20.37
N THR A 162 1.30 -4.72 -21.08
CA THR A 162 0.59 -5.79 -21.80
C THR A 162 -0.16 -5.24 -23.00
N ARG A 163 -0.57 -6.15 -23.88
CA ARG A 163 -1.44 -5.88 -25.00
C ARG A 163 -2.80 -6.53 -24.76
N LEU A 164 -3.83 -5.70 -24.74
CA LEU A 164 -5.23 -6.12 -24.57
C LEU A 164 -5.76 -6.76 -25.86
N ALA A 165 -6.89 -7.47 -25.74
CA ALA A 165 -7.54 -8.16 -26.87
C ALA A 165 -7.96 -7.21 -28.00
N ASP A 166 -8.33 -5.97 -27.66
CA ASP A 166 -8.63 -4.90 -28.62
C ASP A 166 -7.38 -4.32 -29.33
N GLY A 167 -6.19 -4.82 -28.97
CA GLY A 167 -4.91 -4.40 -29.49
C GLY A 167 -4.34 -3.14 -28.84
N ALA A 168 -5.00 -2.58 -27.83
CA ALA A 168 -4.46 -1.48 -27.04
C ALA A 168 -3.28 -1.94 -26.17
N HIS A 169 -2.32 -1.05 -25.97
CA HIS A 169 -1.15 -1.30 -25.16
C HIS A 169 -1.32 -0.61 -23.80
N LEU A 170 -1.49 -1.41 -22.75
CA LEU A 170 -1.62 -0.97 -21.38
C LEU A 170 -0.25 -0.94 -20.70
N ARG A 171 0.06 0.17 -20.03
CA ARG A 171 1.21 0.33 -19.14
C ARG A 171 0.71 0.80 -17.78
N LEU A 172 1.03 0.05 -16.73
CA LEU A 172 0.80 0.39 -15.33
C LEU A 172 2.15 0.52 -14.64
N GLY A 173 2.45 1.69 -14.09
CA GLY A 173 3.61 1.95 -13.26
C GLY A 173 3.17 2.29 -11.84
N ILE A 174 3.83 1.71 -10.84
CA ILE A 174 3.64 2.08 -9.43
C ILE A 174 5.00 2.41 -8.81
N GLN A 175 5.04 3.57 -8.17
CA GLN A 175 6.21 4.06 -7.44
C GLN A 175 5.77 4.54 -6.05
N GLU A 176 6.54 4.23 -5.02
CA GLU A 176 6.31 4.70 -3.66
C GLU A 176 7.36 5.77 -3.34
N LYS A 177 6.95 6.90 -2.75
CA LYS A 177 7.86 7.98 -2.35
C LYS A 177 7.76 8.21 -0.86
N ARG A 178 8.90 8.23 -0.18
CA ARG A 178 9.01 8.59 1.24
C ARG A 178 9.62 9.97 1.34
N ARG A 179 8.86 10.94 1.84
CA ARG A 179 9.38 12.26 2.20
C ARG A 179 9.77 12.22 3.67
N CYS A 180 11.04 12.46 3.96
CA CYS A 180 11.57 12.57 5.30
C CYS A 180 11.83 14.04 5.64
N GLN A 181 11.46 14.44 6.86
CA GLN A 181 11.76 15.75 7.42
C GLN A 181 12.36 15.55 8.81
N VAL A 182 13.56 16.09 9.02
CA VAL A 182 14.17 16.22 10.34
C VAL A 182 13.59 17.48 10.99
N ARG A 183 13.10 17.32 12.21
CA ARG A 183 12.72 18.46 13.06
C ARG A 183 13.54 18.42 14.32
N GLU A 184 14.30 19.47 14.56
CA GLU A 184 14.89 19.70 15.86
C GLU A 184 13.80 20.09 16.84
N ARG A 185 13.74 19.39 17.98
CA ARG A 185 12.89 19.83 19.09
C ARG A 185 13.80 20.39 20.17
N PRO A 186 13.78 21.71 20.42
CA PRO A 186 14.50 22.28 21.54
C PRO A 186 13.96 21.68 22.84
N ALA A 187 14.86 21.21 23.70
CA ALA A 187 14.54 20.72 25.02
C ALA A 187 15.23 21.63 26.05
N PRO A 188 14.52 22.14 27.07
CA PRO A 188 15.04 23.18 27.95
C PRO A 188 16.21 22.75 28.84
N THR A 189 16.45 21.44 28.99
CA THR A 189 17.43 20.90 29.96
C THR A 189 18.24 19.73 29.39
N LYS A 190 18.04 19.38 28.11
CA LYS A 190 18.68 18.23 27.46
C LYS A 190 19.14 18.64 26.07
N PRO A 191 20.20 18.00 25.52
CA PRO A 191 20.59 18.23 24.13
C PRO A 191 19.39 18.06 23.19
N ASN A 192 19.34 18.90 22.16
CA ASN A 192 18.25 18.92 21.17
C ASN A 192 17.98 17.51 20.66
N ARG A 193 16.72 17.08 20.74
CA ARG A 193 16.31 15.77 20.21
C ARG A 193 15.87 15.95 18.77
N LEU A 194 16.56 15.28 17.85
CA LEU A 194 16.13 15.16 16.47
C LEU A 194 14.89 14.24 16.39
N LYS A 195 13.81 14.75 15.82
CA LYS A 195 12.62 13.97 15.49
C LYS A 195 12.51 13.81 13.99
N LEU A 196 12.59 12.57 13.53
CA LEU A 196 12.31 12.20 12.14
C LEU A 196 10.81 12.07 11.94
N LYS A 197 10.27 12.85 11.00
CA LYS A 197 8.91 12.67 10.49
C LYS A 197 8.99 12.22 9.04
N TYR A 198 8.40 11.08 8.72
CA TYR A 198 8.31 10.60 7.35
C TYR A 198 6.86 10.41 6.92
N ARG A 199 6.61 10.60 5.62
CA ARG A 199 5.31 10.34 4.99
C ARG A 199 5.54 9.59 3.69
N ASP A 200 4.87 8.44 3.58
CA ASP A 200 4.87 7.63 2.36
C ASP A 200 3.69 8.04 1.49
N VAL A 201 3.93 8.16 0.19
CA VAL A 201 2.94 8.48 -0.83
C VAL A 201 3.15 7.53 -2.00
N LEU A 202 2.11 6.78 -2.34
CA LEU A 202 2.10 5.93 -3.50
C LEU A 202 1.69 6.74 -4.72
N TYR A 203 2.39 6.60 -5.84
CA TYR A 203 2.01 7.19 -7.11
C TYR A 203 1.73 6.06 -8.09
N VAL A 204 0.57 6.14 -8.72
CA VAL A 204 0.12 5.20 -9.75
C VAL A 204 0.04 5.96 -11.06
N GLU A 205 0.66 5.40 -12.09
CA GLU A 205 0.58 5.88 -13.46
C GLU A 205 -0.01 4.78 -14.33
N LEU A 206 -1.11 5.10 -15.00
CA LEU A 206 -1.75 4.25 -15.99
C LEU A 206 -1.69 4.95 -17.34
N ALA A 207 -1.17 4.25 -18.34
CA ALA A 207 -1.13 4.73 -19.70
C ALA A 207 -1.73 3.67 -20.62
N LEU A 208 -2.72 4.06 -21.41
CA LEU A 208 -3.36 3.22 -22.40
C LEU A 208 -3.09 3.82 -23.78
N ARG A 209 -2.33 3.11 -24.61
CA ARG A 209 -2.05 3.52 -25.99
C ARG A 209 -2.93 2.72 -26.93
N VAL A 210 -3.62 3.40 -27.82
CA VAL A 210 -4.61 2.81 -28.71
C VAL A 210 -4.25 3.13 -30.15
N LYS A 211 -4.58 2.24 -31.09
CA LYS A 211 -4.39 2.53 -32.51
C LYS A 211 -5.42 3.57 -32.96
N ALA A 212 -4.98 4.72 -33.43
CA ALA A 212 -5.84 5.81 -33.89
C ALA A 212 -6.89 5.35 -34.93
N ARG A 213 -6.53 4.43 -35.85
CA ARG A 213 -7.47 3.85 -36.83
C ARG A 213 -8.70 3.19 -36.19
N ARG A 214 -8.60 2.65 -34.98
CA ARG A 214 -9.69 1.99 -34.26
C ARG A 214 -10.48 2.96 -33.38
N HIS A 215 -9.91 4.12 -33.08
CA HIS A 215 -10.48 5.12 -32.16
C HIS A 215 -10.19 6.54 -32.67
N PRO A 216 -10.71 6.92 -33.85
CA PRO A 216 -10.47 8.26 -34.41
C PRO A 216 -11.04 9.37 -33.52
N GLU A 217 -12.16 9.08 -32.85
CA GLU A 217 -12.89 10.03 -32.00
C GLU A 217 -12.19 10.33 -30.67
N LEU A 218 -11.10 9.61 -30.33
CA LEU A 218 -10.29 9.94 -29.15
C LEU A 218 -9.67 11.34 -29.25
N ALA A 219 -9.41 11.82 -30.46
CA ALA A 219 -8.92 13.18 -30.69
C ALA A 219 -9.96 14.26 -30.38
N ALA A 220 -11.25 13.93 -30.46
CA ALA A 220 -12.34 14.84 -30.14
C ALA A 220 -12.64 14.92 -28.63
N LEU A 221 -12.22 13.92 -27.85
CA LEU A 221 -12.47 13.86 -26.41
C LEU A 221 -11.67 14.95 -25.68
N THR A 222 -12.38 15.88 -25.05
CA THR A 222 -11.74 16.93 -24.25
C THR A 222 -11.25 16.39 -22.92
N GLU A 223 -10.20 17.01 -22.35
CA GLU A 223 -9.72 16.63 -21.00
C GLU A 223 -10.80 16.81 -19.92
N ALA A 224 -11.73 17.75 -20.11
CA ALA A 224 -12.83 18.01 -19.19
C ALA A 224 -13.85 16.86 -19.17
N GLU A 225 -14.25 16.35 -20.34
CA GLU A 225 -15.14 15.19 -20.47
C GLU A 225 -14.48 13.92 -19.96
N ALA A 226 -13.20 13.72 -20.33
CA ALA A 226 -12.42 12.59 -19.85
C ALA A 226 -12.33 12.61 -18.32
N ARG A 227 -12.15 13.79 -17.71
CA ARG A 227 -12.11 13.95 -16.25
C ARG A 227 -13.43 13.58 -15.57
N ARG A 228 -14.59 13.82 -16.21
CA ARG A 228 -15.91 13.41 -15.68
C ARG A 228 -16.06 11.88 -15.62
N CYS A 229 -15.32 11.15 -16.44
CA CYS A 229 -15.31 9.69 -16.46
C CYS A 229 -14.45 9.09 -15.33
N VAL A 230 -13.59 9.88 -14.68
CA VAL A 230 -12.71 9.37 -13.62
C VAL A 230 -13.50 9.21 -12.34
N ARG A 231 -13.65 7.96 -11.89
CA ARG A 231 -14.20 7.64 -10.56
C ARG A 231 -13.07 7.23 -9.62
N LEU A 232 -12.71 8.13 -8.72
CA LEU A 232 -11.71 7.85 -7.67
C LEU A 232 -12.41 7.51 -6.35
N PRO A 233 -11.97 6.46 -5.65
CA PRO A 233 -12.42 6.22 -4.28
C PRO A 233 -11.81 7.25 -3.32
N ASP A 234 -12.43 7.36 -2.14
CA ASP A 234 -11.93 8.21 -1.06
C ASP A 234 -10.47 7.88 -0.71
N GLY A 235 -9.70 8.89 -0.32
CA GLY A 235 -8.27 8.74 0.00
C GLY A 235 -7.32 8.71 -1.21
N VAL A 236 -7.84 8.67 -2.44
CA VAL A 236 -7.08 8.79 -3.69
C VAL A 236 -7.23 10.19 -4.26
N THR A 237 -6.11 10.87 -4.44
CA THR A 237 -6.12 12.21 -5.04
C THR A 237 -5.66 12.16 -6.49
N PHE A 238 -6.46 12.77 -7.35
CA PHE A 238 -6.15 12.94 -8.77
C PHE A 238 -4.93 13.85 -8.93
N ARG A 239 -3.96 13.45 -9.78
CA ARG A 239 -2.77 14.26 -10.05
C ARG A 239 -2.80 14.85 -11.45
N ARG A 240 -2.99 14.02 -12.47
CA ARG A 240 -2.92 14.45 -13.87
C ARG A 240 -3.69 13.50 -14.78
N LEU A 241 -4.39 14.05 -15.76
CA LEU A 241 -4.90 13.34 -16.92
C LEU A 241 -4.29 14.01 -18.16
N ARG A 242 -3.94 13.21 -19.15
CA ARG A 242 -3.59 13.68 -20.48
C ARG A 242 -4.33 12.82 -21.50
N VAL A 243 -5.00 13.48 -22.43
CA VAL A 243 -5.67 12.86 -23.56
C VAL A 243 -4.92 13.27 -24.82
N SER A 244 -4.49 12.29 -25.61
CA SER A 244 -3.96 12.49 -26.96
C SER A 244 -4.73 11.61 -27.93
N ALA A 245 -4.60 11.89 -29.23
CA ALA A 245 -5.29 11.17 -30.29
C ALA A 245 -5.04 9.63 -30.28
N ASP A 246 -3.90 9.18 -29.74
CA ASP A 246 -3.51 7.78 -29.67
C ASP A 246 -3.24 7.27 -28.25
N ALA A 247 -3.38 8.09 -27.21
CA ALA A 247 -3.06 7.67 -25.85
C ALA A 247 -3.85 8.41 -24.76
N LEU A 248 -4.19 7.66 -23.72
CA LEU A 248 -4.72 8.17 -22.46
C LEU A 248 -3.69 7.94 -21.36
N ARG A 249 -3.37 8.98 -20.57
CA ARG A 249 -2.49 8.85 -19.41
C ARG A 249 -3.16 9.42 -18.17
N LEU A 250 -3.32 8.58 -17.17
CA LEU A 250 -3.91 8.91 -15.87
C LEU A 250 -2.88 8.71 -14.76
N GLN A 251 -2.66 9.75 -13.97
CA GLN A 251 -1.77 9.72 -12.81
C GLN A 251 -2.55 10.10 -11.56
N VAL A 252 -2.41 9.28 -10.53
CA VAL A 252 -3.00 9.50 -9.20
C VAL A 252 -1.96 9.28 -8.11
N HIS A 253 -2.21 9.81 -6.93
CA HIS A 253 -1.43 9.47 -5.74
C HIS A 253 -2.32 9.06 -4.56
N VAL A 254 -1.82 8.13 -3.77
CA VAL A 254 -2.47 7.60 -2.58
C VAL A 254 -1.61 7.99 -1.39
N ARG A 255 -2.19 8.76 -0.48
CA ARG A 255 -1.51 9.25 0.73
C ARG A 255 -1.80 8.39 1.96
N GLU A 256 -2.80 7.55 1.86
CA GLU A 256 -3.26 6.66 2.91
C GLU A 256 -2.47 5.35 2.90
N PRO A 257 -2.36 4.68 4.06
CA PRO A 257 -1.80 3.34 4.09
C PRO A 257 -2.69 2.41 3.24
N TRP A 258 -2.06 1.53 2.48
CA TRP A 258 -2.77 0.65 1.53
C TRP A 258 -2.46 -0.81 1.81
N CYS A 259 -3.36 -1.68 1.40
CA CYS A 259 -3.19 -3.13 1.35
C CYS A 259 -3.48 -3.63 -0.07
N ALA A 260 -2.96 -4.82 -0.42
CA ALA A 260 -3.20 -5.41 -1.73
C ALA A 260 -4.69 -5.63 -1.99
N ARG A 261 -5.35 -6.25 -1.01
CA ARG A 261 -6.76 -6.59 -1.02
C ARG A 261 -7.27 -6.64 0.41
N LEU A 262 -8.42 -6.03 0.67
CA LEU A 262 -9.09 -6.21 1.96
C LEU A 262 -9.72 -7.62 2.02
N PRO A 263 -9.54 -8.37 3.11
CA PRO A 263 -10.20 -9.66 3.29
C PRO A 263 -11.73 -9.51 3.22
N LYS A 264 -12.39 -10.42 2.49
CA LYS A 264 -13.84 -10.34 2.19
C LYS A 264 -14.72 -10.24 3.45
N GLY A 265 -14.36 -10.93 4.52
CA GLY A 265 -15.11 -10.95 5.79
C GLY A 265 -15.04 -9.67 6.63
N LEU A 266 -14.34 -8.63 6.16
CA LEU A 266 -14.25 -7.33 6.84
C LEU A 266 -15.09 -6.24 6.15
N THR A 267 -15.37 -6.39 4.85
CA THR A 267 -16.08 -5.38 4.05
C THR A 267 -17.59 -5.60 3.93
N HIS A 268 -18.03 -6.84 4.05
CA HIS A 268 -19.43 -7.23 4.16
C HIS A 268 -19.48 -8.19 5.34
N GLY A 269 -20.40 -7.99 6.29
CA GLY A 269 -20.50 -8.78 7.52
C GLY A 269 -20.89 -10.25 7.33
N GLY A 270 -20.35 -10.93 6.31
CA GLY A 270 -20.57 -12.34 6.03
C GLY A 270 -19.38 -13.19 6.46
N ASP A 271 -19.70 -14.25 7.21
CA ASP A 271 -19.21 -15.64 7.31
C ASP A 271 -17.78 -16.05 6.90
N GLY A 272 -16.88 -15.11 6.62
CA GLY A 272 -15.46 -15.39 6.53
C GLY A 272 -14.92 -15.68 7.91
N LYS A 273 -14.67 -16.96 8.23
CA LYS A 273 -13.94 -17.40 9.43
C LYS A 273 -12.48 -16.93 9.37
N LEU A 274 -12.24 -15.62 9.44
CA LEU A 274 -10.94 -15.08 9.80
C LEU A 274 -10.65 -15.55 11.22
N VAL A 275 -9.43 -16.03 11.46
CA VAL A 275 -9.00 -16.36 12.82
C VAL A 275 -9.17 -15.10 13.68
N PRO A 276 -9.69 -15.18 14.93
CA PRO A 276 -9.97 -13.99 15.74
C PRO A 276 -8.80 -13.01 15.84
N GLN A 277 -7.57 -13.52 15.85
CA GLN A 277 -6.35 -12.71 15.86
C GLN A 277 -6.11 -11.95 14.54
N GLU A 278 -6.39 -12.57 13.39
CA GLU A 278 -6.31 -11.93 12.07
C GLU A 278 -7.42 -10.88 11.91
N ALA A 279 -8.64 -11.19 12.37
CA ALA A 279 -9.75 -10.24 12.35
C ALA A 279 -9.42 -9.01 13.21
N ALA A 280 -8.89 -9.20 14.42
CA ALA A 280 -8.43 -8.09 15.27
C ALA A 280 -7.31 -7.27 14.61
N PHE A 281 -6.34 -7.94 13.99
CA PHE A 281 -5.27 -7.29 13.22
C PHE A 281 -5.82 -6.36 12.14
N TRP A 282 -6.72 -6.85 11.30
CA TRP A 282 -7.30 -6.05 10.23
C TRP A 282 -8.25 -4.96 10.73
N ARG A 283 -9.00 -5.19 11.82
CA ARG A 283 -9.86 -4.16 12.44
C ARG A 283 -9.08 -2.93 12.87
N THR A 284 -7.89 -3.11 13.45
CA THR A 284 -7.00 -1.97 13.79
C THR A 284 -6.45 -1.22 12.57
N ARG A 285 -6.60 -1.79 11.37
CA ARG A 285 -6.09 -1.28 10.09
C ARG A 285 -7.20 -1.04 9.06
N MET A 286 -8.46 -0.98 9.50
CA MET A 286 -9.64 -0.71 8.64
C MET A 286 -9.56 0.61 7.87
N SER A 287 -8.72 1.55 8.31
CA SER A 287 -8.42 2.77 7.57
C SER A 287 -7.51 2.56 6.35
N ARG A 288 -7.15 1.32 6.01
CA ARG A 288 -6.33 1.02 4.85
C ARG A 288 -7.16 0.92 3.58
N LEU A 289 -6.67 1.59 2.55
CA LEU A 289 -7.25 1.56 1.22
C LEU A 289 -6.95 0.22 0.52
N ASP A 290 -7.98 -0.40 -0.09
CA ASP A 290 -7.84 -1.58 -0.95
C ASP A 290 -7.30 -1.16 -2.32
N LEU A 291 -5.99 -1.34 -2.53
CA LEU A 291 -5.33 -0.87 -3.74
C LEU A 291 -5.78 -1.67 -4.98
N SER A 292 -6.17 -2.94 -4.84
CA SER A 292 -6.73 -3.69 -5.97
C SER A 292 -8.01 -3.04 -6.50
N ARG A 293 -8.90 -2.59 -5.61
CA ARG A 293 -10.15 -1.92 -6.00
C ARG A 293 -9.88 -0.58 -6.66
N VAL A 294 -8.96 0.20 -6.09
CA VAL A 294 -8.52 1.48 -6.67
C VAL A 294 -8.03 1.28 -8.10
N LEU A 295 -7.08 0.37 -8.31
CA LEU A 295 -6.48 0.13 -9.61
C LEU A 295 -7.51 -0.37 -10.63
N THR A 296 -8.44 -1.25 -10.22
CA THR A 296 -9.54 -1.65 -11.10
C THR A 296 -10.47 -0.49 -11.41
N GLY A 297 -10.82 0.36 -10.46
CA GLY A 297 -11.61 1.57 -10.72
C GLY A 297 -10.92 2.53 -11.69
N LEU A 298 -9.60 2.67 -11.60
CA LEU A 298 -8.82 3.47 -12.55
C LEU A 298 -8.79 2.85 -13.95
N LEU A 299 -8.63 1.53 -14.06
CA LEU A 299 -8.70 0.81 -15.34
C LEU A 299 -10.08 0.96 -15.99
N LEU A 300 -11.15 0.79 -15.21
CA LEU A 300 -12.53 1.00 -15.66
C LEU A 300 -12.77 2.45 -16.08
N SER A 301 -12.17 3.43 -15.38
CA SER A 301 -12.24 4.84 -15.77
C SER A 301 -11.62 5.09 -17.15
N LEU A 302 -10.51 4.42 -17.48
CA LEU A 302 -9.91 4.52 -18.82
C LEU A 302 -10.80 3.89 -19.89
N TYR A 303 -11.41 2.73 -19.62
CA TYR A 303 -12.39 2.14 -20.53
C TYR A 303 -13.62 3.02 -20.70
N GLN A 304 -14.08 3.68 -19.63
CA GLN A 304 -15.20 4.61 -19.70
C GLN A 304 -14.87 5.83 -20.56
N MET A 305 -13.66 6.39 -20.45
CA MET A 305 -13.20 7.45 -21.36
C MET A 305 -13.20 6.99 -22.81
N LEU A 306 -12.71 5.77 -23.10
CA LEU A 306 -12.76 5.22 -24.45
C LEU A 306 -14.19 4.98 -24.95
N HIS A 307 -15.10 4.61 -24.05
CA HIS A 307 -16.51 4.42 -24.40
C HIS A 307 -17.17 5.77 -24.73
N VAL A 308 -16.96 6.80 -23.91
CA VAL A 308 -17.46 8.15 -24.18
C VAL A 308 -16.85 8.74 -25.45
N ALA A 309 -15.58 8.47 -25.71
CA ALA A 309 -14.95 8.88 -26.97
C ALA A 309 -15.64 8.26 -28.19
N ARG A 310 -16.09 6.99 -28.12
CA ARG A 310 -16.80 6.29 -29.22
C ARG A 310 -18.27 6.67 -29.36
N HIS A 311 -18.84 7.23 -28.31
CA HIS A 311 -20.26 7.59 -28.22
C HIS A 311 -20.35 8.95 -27.55
N PRO A 312 -20.00 10.03 -28.27
CA PRO A 312 -20.09 11.37 -27.73
C PRO A 312 -21.54 11.62 -27.30
N LEU A 313 -21.71 11.99 -26.03
CA LEU A 313 -23.02 12.37 -25.53
C LEU A 313 -23.51 13.58 -26.34
N PRO A 314 -24.78 13.59 -26.76
CA PRO A 314 -25.35 14.78 -27.39
C PRO A 314 -25.15 15.99 -26.46
N PRO A 315 -24.89 17.19 -27.00
CA PRO A 315 -24.67 18.37 -26.20
C PRO A 315 -25.85 18.55 -25.24
N LEU A 316 -25.54 18.73 -23.94
CA LEU A 316 -26.57 19.05 -22.95
C LEU A 316 -27.35 20.27 -23.47
N PRO A 317 -28.70 20.25 -23.41
CA PRO A 317 -29.49 21.42 -23.75
C PRO A 317 -28.99 22.61 -22.93
N PRO A 318 -29.01 23.83 -23.50
CA PRO A 318 -28.57 25.02 -22.78
C PRO A 318 -29.28 25.06 -21.43
N PRO A 319 -28.57 25.42 -20.34
CA PRO A 319 -29.17 25.50 -19.03
C PRO A 319 -30.41 26.39 -19.15
N GLU A 320 -31.56 25.87 -18.70
CA GLU A 320 -32.80 26.65 -18.65
C GLU A 320 -32.45 28.00 -18.01
N PRO A 321 -32.86 29.12 -18.63
CA PRO A 321 -32.56 30.44 -18.10
C PRO A 321 -33.02 30.44 -16.65
N ALA A 322 -32.06 30.66 -15.74
CA ALA A 322 -32.33 30.64 -14.32
C ALA A 322 -33.58 31.49 -14.06
N PRO A 323 -34.60 30.96 -13.35
CA PRO A 323 -35.82 31.71 -13.10
C PRO A 323 -35.42 33.08 -12.56
N ALA A 324 -35.92 34.13 -13.22
CA ALA A 324 -35.56 35.51 -12.92
C ALA A 324 -35.57 35.70 -11.40
N PRO A 325 -34.50 36.27 -10.81
CA PRO A 325 -34.40 36.40 -9.37
C PRO A 325 -35.68 37.07 -8.86
N LEU A 326 -36.44 36.33 -8.03
CA LEU A 326 -37.64 36.83 -7.39
C LEU A 326 -37.35 38.22 -6.85
N ALA A 327 -38.17 39.19 -7.25
CA ALA A 327 -38.03 40.58 -6.86
C ALA A 327 -37.80 40.64 -5.35
N LYS A 328 -36.65 41.21 -4.94
CA LYS A 328 -36.34 41.40 -3.53
C LYS A 328 -37.54 42.10 -2.89
N PRO A 329 -38.12 41.58 -1.79
CA PRO A 329 -39.23 42.25 -1.14
C PRO A 329 -38.80 43.67 -0.79
N GLU A 330 -39.56 44.66 -1.25
CA GLU A 330 -39.38 46.05 -0.89
C GLU A 330 -39.30 46.13 0.64
N ARG A 331 -38.12 46.50 1.15
CA ARG A 331 -37.95 46.78 2.57
C ARG A 331 -38.83 47.96 2.91
N GLY A 332 -40.03 47.68 3.43
CA GLY A 332 -40.97 48.65 3.94
C GLY A 332 -40.25 49.66 4.83
N ARG A 333 -40.24 50.91 4.36
CA ARG A 333 -39.63 52.07 5.03
C ARG A 333 -40.39 52.29 6.34
N LYS A 334 -39.89 51.71 7.44
CA LYS A 334 -40.47 51.86 8.79
C LYS A 334 -40.41 53.34 9.17
N LYS A 335 -41.55 54.03 9.04
CA LYS A 335 -41.76 55.41 9.53
C LYS A 335 -41.44 55.43 11.03
N ARG A 336 -40.31 56.02 11.41
CA ARG A 336 -40.03 56.46 12.78
C ARG A 336 -41.10 57.51 13.15
N ARG A 337 -42.14 57.10 13.89
CA ARG A 337 -42.99 58.03 14.62
C ARG A 337 -42.16 58.62 15.75
N GLY A 338 -42.00 59.94 15.74
CA GLY A 338 -41.37 60.69 16.80
C GLY A 338 -42.13 60.53 18.11
N ARG A 339 -41.38 60.30 19.19
CA ARG A 339 -41.84 60.59 20.55
C ARG A 339 -41.70 62.09 20.76
N ARG A 340 -42.83 62.78 20.90
CA ARG A 340 -42.89 64.09 21.55
C ARG A 340 -42.79 63.89 23.05
N ALA A 341 -42.09 64.83 23.68
CA ALA A 341 -41.92 64.97 25.11
C ALA A 341 -43.25 65.20 25.83
N VAL A 342 -43.32 64.71 27.07
CA VAL A 342 -44.01 65.34 28.20
C VAL A 342 -43.00 65.37 29.34
#